data_AF-A0A520TV44-F1
#
_entry.id   AF-A0A520TV44-F1
#
_cell.length_a   1.000
_cell.length_b   1.000
_cell.length_c   1.000
_cell.angle_alpha   90.00
_cell.angle_beta   90.00
_cell.angle_gamma   90.00
#
_symmetry.space_group_name_H-M   'P 1'
#
loop_
_entity.id
_entity.type
_entity.pdbx_description
1 polymer ?
#
loop_
_entity_poly.entity_id
_entity_poly.type
_entity_poly.pdbx_seq_one_letter_code
_entity_poly.pdbx_strand_id
1 'polypeptide(L)'
;MLPEIVDSLSPMEIILKDGSYFEVEENDVIAWSRTYKDCNVIHEIRAAAEWCESNPSRRKTKRGVRRFLNAWLSKAHKLKGSPPVFSTELSHTNIEESLNDISWVSDSEKREISKWYISSKGFYYLNGKKCTEVYGNKKVVSISEKKTKKQSKKS
;
A
#
# COMPACT_ATOMS: atom_id res chain seq x y z
N MET A 1 -18.65 -1.37 -3.66
CA MET A 1 -19.77 -2.32 -3.59
C MET A 1 -19.72 -3.43 -4.64
N LEU A 2 -19.28 -3.16 -5.88
CA LEU A 2 -19.10 -4.20 -6.90
C LEU A 2 -18.00 -5.27 -6.63
N PRO A 3 -16.84 -4.97 -6.02
CA PRO A 3 -15.79 -5.99 -5.88
C PRO A 3 -16.18 -7.14 -4.96
N GLU A 4 -16.97 -6.88 -3.91
CA GLU A 4 -17.39 -7.89 -2.92
C GLU A 4 -18.34 -8.94 -3.52
N ILE A 5 -19.21 -8.53 -4.47
CA ILE A 5 -20.15 -9.45 -5.12
C ILE A 5 -19.39 -10.39 -6.07
N VAL A 6 -18.45 -9.86 -6.86
CA VAL A 6 -17.60 -10.67 -7.75
C VAL A 6 -16.74 -11.63 -6.93
N ASP A 7 -16.25 -11.17 -5.77
CA ASP A 7 -15.45 -11.97 -4.87
C ASP A 7 -16.22 -13.14 -4.21
N SER A 8 -17.54 -13.06 -4.09
CA SER A 8 -18.36 -14.14 -3.50
C SER A 8 -18.79 -15.22 -4.50
N LEU A 9 -18.80 -14.90 -5.79
CA LEU A 9 -19.35 -15.78 -6.84
C LEU A 9 -18.28 -16.43 -7.72
N SER A 10 -17.02 -15.99 -7.63
CA SER A 10 -15.94 -16.57 -8.41
C SER A 10 -15.40 -17.84 -7.73
N PRO A 11 -15.52 -19.02 -8.36
CA PRO A 11 -14.86 -20.22 -7.86
C PRO A 11 -13.33 -20.01 -7.84
N MET A 12 -12.68 -20.48 -6.78
CA MET A 12 -11.22 -20.36 -6.62
C MET A 12 -10.53 -21.53 -7.31
N GLU A 13 -10.41 -21.43 -8.62
CA GLU A 13 -9.80 -22.44 -9.47
C GLU A 13 -8.34 -22.09 -9.82
N ILE A 14 -7.50 -23.12 -9.91
CA ILE A 14 -6.09 -22.99 -10.30
C ILE A 14 -5.82 -23.90 -11.49
N ILE A 15 -5.29 -23.34 -12.57
CA ILE A 15 -4.88 -24.13 -13.73
C ILE A 15 -3.69 -25.05 -13.39
N LEU A 16 -3.83 -26.31 -13.74
CA LEU A 16 -2.81 -27.34 -13.55
C LEU A 16 -1.99 -27.55 -14.82
N LYS A 17 -0.88 -28.28 -14.67
CA LYS A 17 0.04 -28.58 -15.78
C LYS A 17 -0.60 -29.40 -16.90
N ASP A 18 -1.55 -30.26 -16.56
CA ASP A 18 -2.36 -31.06 -17.48
C ASP A 18 -3.48 -30.26 -18.17
N GLY A 19 -3.63 -28.97 -17.83
CA GLY A 19 -4.67 -28.10 -18.37
C GLY A 19 -6.03 -28.26 -17.68
N SER A 20 -6.13 -29.16 -16.69
CA SER A 20 -7.30 -29.24 -15.81
C SER A 20 -7.27 -28.13 -14.76
N TYR A 21 -8.43 -27.86 -14.16
CA TYR A 21 -8.56 -26.91 -13.07
C TYR A 21 -8.62 -27.64 -11.73
N PHE A 22 -7.90 -27.11 -10.75
CA PHE A 22 -8.03 -27.51 -9.36
C PHE A 22 -8.93 -26.51 -8.65
N GLU A 23 -10.12 -26.95 -8.28
CA GLU A 23 -11.03 -26.18 -7.44
C GLU A 23 -10.59 -26.30 -5.97
N VAL A 24 -10.47 -25.17 -5.30
CA VAL A 24 -10.17 -25.12 -3.86
C VAL A 24 -11.46 -25.33 -3.07
N GLU A 25 -11.49 -26.37 -2.25
CA GLU A 25 -12.63 -26.66 -1.37
C GLU A 25 -12.81 -25.58 -0.29
N GLU A 26 -14.06 -25.24 0.03
CA GLU A 26 -14.38 -24.25 1.07
C GLU A 26 -13.80 -24.64 2.45
N ASN A 27 -13.79 -25.94 2.76
CA ASN A 27 -13.18 -26.46 3.99
C ASN A 27 -11.67 -26.14 4.09
N ASP A 28 -10.95 -26.21 2.97
CA ASP A 28 -9.53 -25.87 2.90
C ASP A 28 -9.34 -24.35 3.13
N VAL A 29 -10.21 -23.52 2.54
CA VAL A 29 -10.20 -22.05 2.74
C VAL A 29 -10.44 -21.68 4.20
N ILE A 30 -11.41 -22.33 4.85
CA ILE A 30 -11.71 -22.12 6.28
C ILE A 30 -10.51 -22.52 7.15
N ALA A 31 -9.91 -23.68 6.87
CA ALA A 31 -8.74 -24.17 7.60
C ALA A 31 -7.54 -23.21 7.47
N TRP A 32 -7.27 -22.72 6.25
CA TRP A 32 -6.22 -21.74 6.01
C TRP A 32 -6.52 -20.38 6.62
N SER A 33 -7.77 -19.91 6.58
CA SER A 33 -8.16 -18.63 7.21
C SER A 33 -7.97 -18.65 8.73
N ARG A 34 -8.16 -19.82 9.37
CA ARG A 34 -7.86 -19.99 10.80
C ARG A 34 -6.36 -20.00 11.10
N THR A 35 -5.57 -20.54 10.18
CA THR A 35 -4.12 -20.72 10.33
C THR A 35 -3.35 -19.43 10.03
N TYR A 36 -3.74 -18.73 8.97
CA TYR A 36 -3.07 -17.54 8.45
C TYR A 36 -3.92 -16.29 8.71
N LYS A 37 -3.85 -15.77 9.94
CA LYS A 37 -4.70 -14.66 10.39
C LYS A 37 -4.25 -13.30 9.87
N ASP A 38 -2.96 -13.14 9.61
CA ASP A 38 -2.36 -11.86 9.22
C ASP A 38 -2.40 -11.61 7.69
N CYS A 39 -3.11 -12.43 6.91
CA CYS A 39 -3.30 -12.22 5.47
C CYS A 39 -4.71 -12.58 5.00
N ASN A 40 -5.15 -11.95 3.91
CA ASN A 40 -6.43 -12.29 3.27
C ASN A 40 -6.26 -13.54 2.41
N VAL A 41 -6.62 -14.70 2.95
CA VAL A 41 -6.44 -16.01 2.30
C VAL A 41 -7.10 -16.09 0.92
N ILE A 42 -8.31 -15.55 0.75
CA ILE A 42 -9.03 -15.59 -0.53
C ILE A 42 -8.27 -14.80 -1.59
N HIS A 43 -7.85 -13.58 -1.25
CA HIS A 43 -7.07 -12.73 -2.16
C HIS A 43 -5.75 -13.40 -2.56
N GLU A 44 -5.06 -14.01 -1.60
CA GLU A 44 -3.79 -14.68 -1.85
C GLU A 44 -3.92 -15.95 -2.71
N ILE A 45 -5.00 -16.72 -2.55
CA ILE A 45 -5.28 -17.87 -3.43
C ILE A 45 -5.52 -17.39 -4.86
N ARG A 46 -6.26 -16.29 -5.07
CA ARG A 46 -6.45 -15.69 -6.39
C ARG A 46 -5.14 -15.22 -6.99
N ALA A 47 -4.29 -14.55 -6.21
CA ALA A 47 -2.96 -14.15 -6.66
C ALA A 47 -2.09 -15.36 -7.05
N ALA A 48 -2.20 -16.47 -6.31
CA ALA A 48 -1.52 -17.72 -6.63
C ALA A 48 -2.07 -18.40 -7.90
N ALA A 49 -3.38 -18.29 -8.15
CA ALA A 49 -4.02 -18.76 -9.37
C ALA A 49 -3.55 -17.97 -10.60
N GLU A 50 -3.60 -16.64 -10.51
CA GLU A 50 -3.13 -15.73 -11.55
C GLU A 50 -1.64 -15.95 -11.86
N TRP A 51 -0.83 -16.21 -10.83
CA TRP A 51 0.56 -16.58 -11.01
C TRP A 51 0.74 -17.87 -11.82
N CYS A 52 -0.12 -18.88 -11.63
CA CYS A 52 -0.07 -20.11 -12.42
C CYS A 52 -0.52 -19.89 -13.87
N GLU A 53 -1.45 -18.97 -14.10
CA GLU A 53 -1.90 -18.60 -15.45
C GLU A 53 -0.79 -17.86 -16.21
N SER A 54 -0.22 -16.83 -15.57
CA SER A 54 0.90 -16.04 -16.09
C SER A 54 2.20 -16.84 -16.26
N ASN A 55 2.35 -17.99 -15.59
CA ASN A 55 3.55 -18.83 -15.67
C ASN A 55 3.22 -20.27 -16.13
N PRO A 56 2.89 -20.51 -17.41
CA PRO A 56 2.49 -21.83 -17.90
C PRO A 56 3.52 -22.94 -17.64
N SER A 57 4.81 -22.61 -17.76
CA SER A 57 5.91 -23.56 -17.52
C SER A 57 6.06 -23.97 -16.04
N ARG A 58 5.46 -23.20 -15.11
CA ARG A 58 5.58 -23.39 -13.66
C ARG A 58 4.27 -23.82 -12.99
N ARG A 59 3.24 -24.15 -13.79
CA ARG A 59 1.97 -24.71 -13.34
C ARG A 59 2.20 -25.96 -12.47
N LYS A 60 1.32 -26.15 -11.50
CA LYS A 60 1.45 -27.24 -10.52
C LYS A 60 0.75 -28.50 -11.02
N THR A 61 1.12 -29.63 -10.42
CA THR A 61 0.40 -30.90 -10.60
C THR A 61 -0.68 -31.00 -9.53
N LYS A 62 -1.71 -31.83 -9.76
CA LYS A 62 -2.79 -32.09 -8.79
C LYS A 62 -2.29 -32.45 -7.39
N ARG A 63 -1.18 -33.20 -7.28
CA ARG A 63 -0.56 -33.55 -5.99
C ARG A 63 0.24 -32.39 -5.38
N GLY A 64 0.81 -31.51 -6.20
CA GLY A 64 1.69 -30.43 -5.76
C GLY A 64 0.98 -29.11 -5.43
N VAL A 65 -0.25 -28.90 -5.93
CA VAL A 65 -0.96 -27.61 -5.81
C VAL A 65 -1.28 -27.24 -4.35
N ARG A 66 -1.72 -28.20 -3.51
CA ARG A 66 -1.95 -27.94 -2.08
C ARG A 66 -0.68 -27.52 -1.35
N ARG A 67 0.47 -28.16 -1.64
CA ARG A 67 1.76 -27.77 -1.05
C ARG A 67 2.20 -26.39 -1.50
N PHE A 68 1.94 -26.05 -2.76
CA PHE A 68 2.20 -24.73 -3.31
C PHE A 68 1.39 -23.64 -2.61
N LEU A 69 0.08 -23.83 -2.46
CA LEU A 69 -0.79 -22.88 -1.74
C LEU A 69 -0.36 -22.69 -0.29
N ASN A 70 -0.07 -23.79 0.41
CA ASN A 70 0.39 -23.71 1.80
C ASN A 70 1.70 -22.91 1.94
N ALA A 71 2.65 -23.12 1.03
CA ALA A 71 3.90 -22.36 1.00
C ALA A 71 3.68 -20.89 0.62
N TRP A 72 2.76 -20.62 -0.31
CA TRP A 72 2.36 -19.27 -0.72
C TRP A 72 1.77 -18.50 0.46
N LEU A 73 0.75 -19.07 1.10
CA LEU A 73 0.06 -18.46 2.24
C LEU A 73 0.98 -18.26 3.43
N SER A 74 1.87 -19.22 3.74
CA SER A 74 2.87 -19.04 4.79
C SER A 74 3.82 -17.87 4.50
N LYS A 75 4.21 -17.66 3.24
CA LYS A 75 5.02 -16.50 2.85
C LYS A 75 4.22 -15.21 2.93
N ALA A 76 2.99 -15.19 2.43
CA ALA A 76 2.09 -14.05 2.53
C ALA A 76 1.88 -13.64 3.99
N HIS A 77 1.57 -14.59 4.89
CA HIS A 77 1.40 -14.35 6.32
C HIS A 77 2.63 -13.68 6.96
N LYS A 78 3.84 -14.17 6.65
CA LYS A 78 5.09 -13.58 7.17
C LYS A 78 5.32 -12.15 6.66
N LEU A 79 4.85 -11.85 5.46
CA LEU A 79 4.98 -10.54 4.83
C LEU A 79 3.78 -9.61 5.11
N LYS A 80 2.79 -10.06 5.90
CA LYS A 80 1.49 -9.40 6.12
C LYS A 80 0.64 -9.22 4.85
N GLY A 81 0.80 -10.14 3.90
CA GLY A 81 0.12 -10.18 2.60
C GLY A 81 0.95 -9.61 1.44
N SER A 82 0.39 -9.70 0.23
CA SER A 82 0.75 -8.81 -0.88
C SER A 82 0.68 -7.35 -0.42
N PRO A 83 1.51 -6.42 -0.95
CA PRO A 83 1.55 -5.04 -0.49
C PRO A 83 0.12 -4.54 -0.33
N PRO A 84 -0.25 -3.98 0.84
CA PRO A 84 -1.61 -3.54 1.05
C PRO A 84 -1.95 -2.64 -0.13
N VAL A 85 -3.03 -3.01 -0.83
CA VAL A 85 -3.61 -2.26 -1.95
C VAL A 85 -3.42 -0.80 -1.62
N PHE A 86 -2.58 -0.11 -2.41
CA PHE A 86 -2.08 1.25 -2.17
C PHE A 86 -3.13 2.08 -1.43
N SER A 87 -3.08 2.02 -0.10
CA SER A 87 -3.90 2.86 0.73
C SER A 87 -3.19 4.18 0.59
N THR A 88 -3.79 5.09 -0.19
CA THR A 88 -3.32 6.47 -0.36
C THR A 88 -3.49 7.25 0.97
N GLU A 89 -3.34 6.57 2.09
CA GLU A 89 -3.37 7.14 3.42
C GLU A 89 -1.92 7.50 3.70
N LEU A 90 -1.62 8.77 3.47
CA LEU A 90 -0.35 9.43 3.74
C LEU A 90 0.30 8.80 4.99
N SER A 91 1.42 8.10 4.77
CA SER A 91 2.23 7.52 5.85
C SER A 91 2.90 8.65 6.62
N HIS A 92 2.20 9.30 7.53
CA HIS A 92 2.79 10.18 8.52
C HIS A 92 3.65 9.32 9.46
N THR A 93 4.96 9.53 9.43
CA THR A 93 5.92 8.72 10.20
C THR A 93 5.88 9.00 11.71
N ASN A 94 5.19 10.08 12.10
CA ASN A 94 5.03 10.54 13.47
C ASN A 94 3.60 11.05 13.72
N ILE A 95 3.02 10.73 14.88
CA ILE A 95 1.67 11.19 15.31
C ILE A 95 1.60 12.72 15.30
N GLU A 96 2.67 13.42 15.67
CA GLU A 96 2.74 14.89 15.62
C GLU A 96 2.71 15.45 14.20
N GLU A 97 3.20 14.69 13.23
CA GLU A 97 3.18 15.06 11.81
C GLU A 97 1.76 14.99 11.25
N SER A 98 0.96 14.03 11.73
CA SER A 98 -0.45 13.90 11.38
C SER A 98 -1.32 14.98 12.03
N LEU A 99 -1.11 15.26 13.32
CA LEU A 99 -1.90 16.25 14.07
C LEU A 99 -1.71 17.70 13.60
N ASN A 100 -0.62 17.99 12.89
CA ASN A 100 -0.30 19.34 12.41
C ASN A 100 -0.46 19.47 10.89
N ASP A 101 -1.05 18.50 10.18
CA ASP A 101 -1.28 18.57 8.73
C ASP A 101 -2.60 19.27 8.40
N ILE A 102 -2.51 20.41 7.70
CA ILE A 102 -3.66 21.24 7.31
C ILE A 102 -4.21 20.88 5.92
N SER A 103 -3.77 19.78 5.32
CA SER A 103 -4.27 19.28 4.02
C SER A 103 -5.77 19.03 4.00
N TRP A 104 -6.34 18.67 5.15
CA TRP A 104 -7.76 18.41 5.35
C TRP A 104 -8.62 19.69 5.48
N VAL A 105 -7.98 20.86 5.63
CA VAL A 105 -8.65 22.16 5.75
C VAL A 105 -9.06 22.66 4.36
N SER A 106 -10.19 23.37 4.26
CA SER A 106 -10.62 24.00 3.00
C SER A 106 -9.66 25.11 2.55
N ASP A 107 -9.51 25.35 1.23
CA ASP A 107 -8.56 26.35 0.71
C ASP A 107 -8.80 27.78 1.25
N SER A 108 -10.04 28.13 1.59
CA SER A 108 -10.40 29.40 2.21
C SER A 108 -9.84 29.57 3.62
N GLU A 109 -9.73 28.48 4.38
CA GLU A 109 -9.36 28.51 5.80
C GLU A 109 -7.87 28.21 6.02
N LYS A 110 -7.20 27.57 5.05
CA LYS A 110 -5.76 27.22 5.14
C LYS A 110 -4.87 28.40 5.51
N ARG A 111 -5.19 29.61 5.06
CA ARG A 111 -4.41 30.82 5.39
C ARG A 111 -4.51 31.20 6.87
N GLU A 112 -5.71 31.14 7.44
CA GLU A 112 -5.92 31.51 8.84
C GLU A 112 -5.34 30.44 9.77
N ILE A 113 -5.57 29.17 9.43
CA ILE A 113 -5.08 28.04 10.19
C ILE A 113 -3.54 27.97 10.14
N SER A 114 -2.91 28.13 8.97
CA SER A 114 -1.44 28.20 8.89
C SER A 114 -0.84 29.35 9.69
N LYS A 115 -1.50 30.52 9.73
CA LYS A 115 -1.09 31.65 10.57
C LYS A 115 -1.12 31.30 12.05
N TRP A 116 -2.18 30.62 12.50
CA TRP A 116 -2.29 30.16 13.89
C TRP A 116 -1.19 29.14 14.25
N TYR A 117 -0.93 28.16 13.39
CA TYR A 117 0.13 27.17 13.61
C TYR A 117 1.52 27.80 13.63
N ILE A 118 1.81 28.75 12.74
CA ILE A 118 3.09 29.48 12.76
C ILE A 118 3.23 30.33 14.02
N SER A 119 2.16 31.02 14.43
CA SER A 119 2.19 31.85 15.64
C SER A 119 2.32 31.02 16.93
N SER A 120 1.69 29.85 16.98
CA SER A 120 1.61 29.03 18.20
C SER A 120 2.72 27.99 18.30
N LYS A 121 3.05 27.32 17.19
CA LYS A 121 4.01 26.21 17.12
C LYS A 121 5.23 26.48 16.22
N GLY A 122 5.17 27.48 15.33
CA GLY A 122 6.25 27.83 14.40
C GLY A 122 6.29 27.01 13.10
N PHE A 123 5.44 25.99 12.95
CA PHE A 123 5.36 25.16 11.74
C PHE A 123 4.00 24.47 11.61
N TYR A 124 3.67 24.02 10.40
CA TYR A 124 2.57 23.11 10.09
C TYR A 124 2.98 22.14 8.98
N TYR A 125 2.16 21.15 8.67
CA TYR A 125 2.35 20.23 7.55
C TYR A 125 1.29 20.42 6.47
N LEU A 126 1.66 20.21 5.22
CA LEU A 126 0.74 20.20 4.09
C LEU A 126 1.09 18.99 3.21
N ASN A 127 0.20 18.01 3.16
CA ASN A 127 0.41 16.76 2.42
C ASN A 127 1.77 16.10 2.80
N GLY A 128 2.09 16.05 4.09
CA GLY A 128 3.34 15.50 4.61
C GLY A 128 4.60 16.37 4.41
N LYS A 129 4.47 17.61 3.91
CA LYS A 129 5.61 18.55 3.82
C LYS A 129 5.54 19.59 4.93
N LYS A 130 6.62 19.73 5.69
CA LYS A 130 6.76 20.76 6.73
C LYS A 130 6.86 22.15 6.11
N CYS A 131 6.00 23.06 6.55
CA CYS A 131 5.96 24.47 6.17
C CYS A 131 6.19 25.36 7.39
N THR A 132 6.97 26.42 7.19
CA THR A 132 7.26 27.44 8.22
C THR A 132 6.78 28.83 7.82
N GLU A 133 6.14 28.94 6.66
CA GLU A 133 5.61 30.20 6.11
C GLU A 133 4.10 30.06 5.88
N VAL A 134 3.36 31.16 6.04
CA VAL A 134 1.89 31.16 5.98
C VAL A 134 1.41 30.69 4.60
N TYR A 135 0.39 29.84 4.57
CA TYR A 135 -0.17 29.30 3.34
C TYR A 135 -0.69 30.42 2.43
N GLY A 136 -0.30 30.41 1.16
CA GLY A 136 -0.70 31.42 0.17
C GLY A 136 0.15 32.70 0.17
N ASN A 137 1.15 32.83 1.04
CA ASN A 137 2.15 33.90 0.89
C ASN A 137 3.04 33.58 -0.32
N LYS A 138 2.72 34.17 -1.48
CA LYS A 138 3.66 34.24 -2.62
C LYS A 138 4.81 35.17 -2.24
N LYS A 139 5.84 34.65 -1.58
CA LYS A 139 7.16 35.29 -1.66
C LYS A 139 7.69 35.05 -3.06
N VAL A 140 7.56 36.06 -3.94
CA VAL A 140 8.45 36.18 -5.10
C VAL A 140 9.83 36.50 -4.53
N VAL A 141 10.63 35.48 -4.16
CA VAL A 141 12.10 35.45 -4.31
C VAL A 141 12.59 33.99 -4.25
N SER A 142 13.29 33.61 -5.31
CA SER A 142 14.14 32.44 -5.52
C SER A 142 15.18 32.18 -4.41
N ILE A 143 15.26 30.95 -3.90
CA ILE A 143 16.50 30.40 -3.30
C ILE A 143 16.64 28.92 -3.70
N SER A 144 16.76 28.68 -5.01
CA SER A 144 17.17 27.39 -5.58
C SER A 144 18.66 27.37 -5.97
N GLU A 145 19.47 28.37 -5.58
CA GLU A 145 20.87 28.48 -6.06
C GLU A 145 21.90 28.82 -4.97
N LYS A 146 21.82 28.20 -3.80
CA LYS A 146 22.94 28.21 -2.83
C LYS A 146 23.37 26.83 -2.36
N LYS A 147 23.47 25.87 -3.29
CA LYS A 147 24.18 24.59 -3.05
C LYS A 147 25.09 24.12 -4.19
N THR A 148 25.55 25.01 -5.07
CA THR A 148 26.56 24.74 -6.13
C THR A 148 27.68 25.77 -6.16
N LYS A 149 28.18 26.19 -4.97
CA LYS A 149 29.43 26.97 -4.86
C LYS A 149 30.24 26.53 -3.64
N LYS A 150 30.51 25.22 -3.55
CA LYS A 150 31.50 24.65 -2.63
C LYS A 150 32.21 23.46 -3.29
N GLN A 151 32.59 23.61 -4.56
CA GLN A 151 33.42 22.63 -5.28
C GLN A 151 34.13 23.28 -6.50
N SER A 152 34.80 24.41 -6.29
CA SER A 152 35.76 24.96 -7.28
C SER A 152 36.72 25.98 -6.65
N LYS A 153 37.35 25.62 -5.52
CA LYS A 153 38.59 26.25 -5.04
C LYS A 153 39.43 25.20 -4.30
N LYS A 154 39.93 24.22 -5.08
CA LYS A 154 41.07 23.37 -4.74
C LYS A 154 41.53 22.68 -6.01
N SER A 155 42.29 23.44 -6.80
CA SER A 155 43.39 23.03 -7.67
C SER A 155 44.13 24.29 -8.06
#